data_AF-A0A524NS98-F1
#
_entry.id   AF-A0A524NS98-F1
#
_cell.length_a   1.000
_cell.length_b   1.000
_cell.length_c   1.000
_cell.angle_alpha   90.00
_cell.angle_beta   90.00
_cell.angle_gamma   90.00
#
_symmetry.space_group_name_H-M   'P 1'
#
loop_
_entity.id
_entity.type
_entity.pdbx_description
1 polymer ?
#
loop_
_entity_poly.entity_id
_entity_poly.type
_entity_poly.pdbx_seq_one_letter_code
_entity_poly.pdbx_strand_id
1 'polypeptide(L)'
;MKIKSFLMILCLFIGAASIQLSAQSANRTYQYWYEWSFSTPVSCEGEAVDVLSFDMKAHVVVHVKDDVVVRHIEQIKGEATSSMHEGETFKYREIDTYISGTFIHFHFNAKGDMGTHYIGTMTVDISGEEDFTTLRLVCN
;
A
#
# COMPACT_ATOMS: atom_id res chain seq x y z
N MET A 1 50.58 -0.72 41.95
CA MET A 1 49.14 -0.33 41.97
C MET A 1 48.60 0.17 40.62
N LYS A 2 49.42 0.73 39.71
CA LYS A 2 48.94 1.35 38.45
C LYS A 2 48.43 0.39 37.36
N ILE A 3 48.93 -0.85 37.31
CA ILE A 3 48.55 -1.84 36.28
C ILE A 3 47.10 -2.34 36.42
N LYS A 4 46.59 -2.48 37.66
CA LYS A 4 45.24 -2.98 37.91
C LYS A 4 44.16 -1.98 37.45
N SER A 5 44.41 -0.68 37.64
CA SER A 5 43.52 0.38 37.18
C SER A 5 43.46 0.48 35.65
N PHE A 6 44.58 0.25 34.96
CA PHE A 6 44.63 0.29 33.50
C PHE A 6 43.84 -0.86 32.86
N LEU A 7 43.95 -2.08 33.44
CA LEU A 7 43.21 -3.25 32.97
C LEU A 7 41.68 -3.07 33.12
N MET A 8 41.25 -2.49 34.24
CA MET A 8 39.83 -2.27 34.51
C MET A 8 39.21 -1.24 33.55
N ILE A 9 39.95 -0.17 33.24
CA ILE A 9 39.53 0.84 32.27
C ILE A 9 39.45 0.25 30.86
N LEU A 10 40.43 -0.58 30.47
CA LEU A 10 40.43 -1.26 29.17
C LEU A 10 39.23 -2.20 29.00
N CYS A 11 38.90 -2.99 30.03
CA CYS A 11 37.71 -3.86 30.00
C CYS A 11 36.40 -3.07 29.92
N LEU A 12 36.32 -1.89 30.56
CA LEU A 12 35.14 -1.03 30.50
C LEU A 12 34.90 -0.47 29.10
N PHE A 13 35.97 -0.07 28.40
CA PHE A 13 35.89 0.43 27.02
C PHE A 13 35.55 -0.67 26.01
N ILE A 14 36.09 -1.88 26.18
CA ILE A 14 35.74 -3.03 25.33
C ILE A 14 34.27 -3.43 25.54
N GLY A 15 33.81 -3.45 26.79
CA GLY A 15 32.41 -3.70 27.13
C GLY A 15 31.47 -2.68 26.50
N ALA A 16 31.74 -1.38 26.64
CA ALA A 16 30.91 -0.32 26.07
C ALA A 16 30.87 -0.34 24.53
N ALA A 17 31.99 -0.63 23.87
CA ALA A 17 32.05 -0.73 22.41
C ALA A 17 31.27 -1.94 21.88
N SER A 18 31.30 -3.08 22.58
CA SER A 18 30.58 -4.30 22.17
C SER A 18 29.05 -4.19 22.26
N ILE A 19 28.52 -3.34 23.14
CA ILE A 19 27.06 -3.13 23.30
C ILE A 19 26.49 -2.25 22.18
N GLN A 20 27.30 -1.37 21.57
CA GLN A 20 26.83 -0.49 20.50
C GLN A 20 26.63 -1.22 19.16
N LEU A 21 27.34 -2.32 18.91
CA LEU A 21 27.21 -3.12 17.69
C LEU A 21 25.94 -3.99 17.66
N SER A 22 25.41 -4.41 18.81
CA SER A 22 24.20 -5.24 18.89
C SER A 22 22.89 -4.45 18.94
N ALA A 23 22.95 -3.11 19.02
CA ALA A 23 21.78 -2.24 19.16
C ALA A 23 21.38 -1.48 17.88
N GLN A 24 22.06 -1.69 16.75
CA GLN A 24 21.64 -1.12 15.47
C GLN A 24 20.58 -2.00 14.82
N SER A 25 19.31 -1.87 15.24
CA SER A 25 18.18 -2.39 14.46
C SER A 25 18.19 -1.69 13.10
N ALA A 26 18.34 -2.44 12.01
CA ALA A 26 18.37 -1.87 10.67
C ALA A 26 16.94 -1.46 10.27
N ASN A 27 16.58 -0.20 10.53
CA ASN A 27 15.37 0.41 10.01
C ASN A 27 15.61 0.83 8.56
N ARG A 28 14.87 0.26 7.62
CA ARG A 28 14.96 0.59 6.19
C ARG A 28 13.58 1.03 5.68
N THR A 29 13.57 1.89 4.68
CA THR A 29 12.35 2.29 3.98
C THR A 29 12.58 2.16 2.48
N TYR A 30 11.66 1.47 1.81
CA TYR A 30 11.63 1.30 0.37
C TYR A 30 10.45 2.06 -0.21
N GLN A 31 10.61 2.60 -1.42
CA GLN A 31 9.51 3.26 -2.13
C GLN A 31 9.55 2.86 -3.60
N TYR A 32 8.38 2.62 -4.19
CA TYR A 32 8.24 2.29 -5.59
C TYR A 32 6.88 2.72 -6.13
N TRP A 33 6.78 2.74 -7.45
CA TRP A 33 5.59 3.11 -8.19
C TRP A 33 5.20 1.97 -9.12
N TYR A 34 3.90 1.76 -9.32
CA TYR A 34 3.37 0.93 -10.39
C TYR A 34 2.12 1.56 -10.96
N GLU A 35 1.88 1.23 -12.22
CA GLU A 35 0.75 1.68 -13.01
C GLU A 35 0.08 0.45 -13.61
N TRP A 36 -1.24 0.42 -13.59
CA TRP A 36 -2.02 -0.66 -14.16
C TRP A 36 -3.37 -0.14 -14.62
N SER A 37 -3.97 -0.85 -15.56
CA SER A 37 -5.28 -0.50 -16.11
C SER A 37 -6.14 -1.74 -16.17
N PHE A 38 -7.43 -1.58 -15.87
CA PHE A 38 -8.41 -2.66 -16.01
C PHE A 38 -9.81 -2.09 -16.18
N SER A 39 -10.73 -2.92 -16.68
CA SER A 39 -12.13 -2.55 -16.79
C SER A 39 -12.98 -3.43 -15.88
N THR A 40 -13.99 -2.85 -15.24
CA THR A 40 -14.94 -3.58 -14.39
C THR A 40 -16.38 -3.15 -14.69
N PRO A 41 -17.35 -4.07 -14.67
CA PRO A 41 -18.75 -3.69 -14.68
C PRO A 41 -19.10 -2.95 -13.38
N VAL A 42 -20.03 -2.01 -13.48
CA VAL A 42 -20.72 -1.37 -12.37
C VAL A 42 -22.12 -1.96 -12.31
N SER A 43 -22.57 -2.34 -11.12
CA SER A 43 -23.92 -2.89 -10.94
C SER A 43 -24.69 -2.16 -9.86
N CYS A 44 -25.90 -1.73 -10.19
CA CYS A 44 -26.81 -1.07 -9.26
C CYS A 44 -28.09 -1.90 -9.15
N GLU A 45 -28.49 -2.21 -7.92
CA GLU A 45 -29.65 -3.08 -7.64
C GLU A 45 -29.60 -4.46 -8.33
N GLY A 46 -28.40 -4.94 -8.67
CA GLY A 46 -28.19 -6.21 -9.35
C GLY A 46 -28.19 -6.13 -10.88
N GLU A 47 -28.46 -4.96 -11.45
CA GLU A 47 -28.41 -4.71 -12.89
C GLU A 47 -27.07 -4.05 -13.28
N ALA A 48 -26.48 -4.46 -14.40
CA ALA A 48 -25.29 -3.82 -14.94
C ALA A 48 -25.68 -2.47 -15.57
N VAL A 49 -25.12 -1.38 -15.06
CA VAL A 49 -25.46 -0.01 -15.50
C VAL A 49 -24.32 0.67 -16.26
N ASP A 50 -23.08 0.22 -16.06
CA ASP A 50 -21.90 0.79 -16.69
C ASP A 50 -20.75 -0.22 -16.77
N VAL A 51 -19.72 0.10 -17.56
CA VAL A 51 -18.39 -0.50 -17.48
C VAL A 51 -17.39 0.64 -17.38
N LEU A 52 -16.63 0.66 -16.28
CA LEU A 52 -15.59 1.65 -16.07
C LEU A 52 -14.24 1.08 -16.47
N SER A 53 -13.48 1.84 -17.25
CA SER A 53 -12.08 1.55 -17.57
C SER A 53 -11.18 2.43 -16.72
N PHE A 54 -10.47 1.82 -15.79
CA PHE A 54 -9.60 2.47 -14.82
C PHE A 54 -8.16 2.54 -15.33
N ASP A 55 -7.52 3.69 -15.14
CA ASP A 55 -6.08 3.90 -15.26
C ASP A 55 -5.51 4.32 -13.91
N MET A 56 -4.77 3.41 -13.27
CA MET A 56 -4.34 3.51 -11.87
C MET A 56 -2.85 3.76 -11.75
N LYS A 57 -2.49 4.57 -10.76
CA LYS A 57 -1.12 4.77 -10.31
C LYS A 57 -1.05 4.62 -8.79
N ALA A 58 -0.19 3.74 -8.33
CA ALA A 58 0.11 3.57 -6.91
C ALA A 58 1.52 4.05 -6.58
N HIS A 59 1.64 4.68 -5.42
CA HIS A 59 2.90 4.90 -4.74
C HIS A 59 2.92 4.07 -3.46
N VAL A 60 3.86 3.14 -3.36
CA VAL A 60 4.01 2.28 -2.19
C VAL A 60 5.25 2.64 -1.41
N VAL A 61 5.08 2.73 -0.09
CA VAL A 61 6.15 2.93 0.89
C VAL A 61 6.15 1.74 1.86
N VAL A 62 7.27 1.03 1.92
CA VAL A 62 7.46 -0.15 2.78
C VAL A 62 8.46 0.19 3.87
N HIS A 63 8.06 0.03 5.13
CA HIS A 63 8.94 0.15 6.27
C HIS A 63 9.35 -1.23 6.77
N VAL A 64 10.66 -1.42 6.92
CA VAL A 64 11.29 -2.65 7.39
C VAL A 64 12.07 -2.34 8.66
N LYS A 65 11.90 -3.18 9.67
CA LYS A 65 12.64 -3.14 10.93
C LYS A 65 13.15 -4.54 11.22
N ASP A 66 14.45 -4.66 11.47
CA ASP A 66 15.11 -5.95 11.77
C ASP A 66 14.83 -7.00 10.68
N ASP A 67 14.91 -6.56 9.41
CA ASP A 67 14.60 -7.34 8.20
C ASP A 67 13.14 -7.89 8.14
N VAL A 68 12.25 -7.42 9.02
CA VAL A 68 10.82 -7.71 9.01
C VAL A 68 10.05 -6.50 8.49
N VAL A 69 9.15 -6.74 7.52
CA VAL A 69 8.18 -5.73 7.08
C VAL A 69 7.24 -5.41 8.23
N VAL A 70 7.26 -4.16 8.69
CA VAL A 70 6.38 -3.70 9.78
C VAL A 70 5.21 -2.86 9.29
N ARG A 71 5.30 -2.30 8.08
CA ARG A 71 4.26 -1.43 7.52
C ARG A 71 4.39 -1.27 6.02
N HIS A 72 3.28 -1.37 5.33
CA HIS A 72 3.07 -0.90 3.96
C HIS A 72 2.14 0.31 3.98
N ILE A 73 2.42 1.30 3.15
CA ILE A 73 1.54 2.43 2.88
C ILE A 73 1.39 2.49 1.37
N GLU A 74 0.15 2.44 0.89
CA GLU A 74 -0.16 2.45 -0.53
C GLU A 74 -1.07 3.64 -0.84
N GLN A 75 -0.65 4.47 -1.79
CA GLN A 75 -1.37 5.66 -2.22
C GLN A 75 -1.79 5.47 -3.65
N ILE A 76 -3.07 5.14 -3.86
CA ILE A 76 -3.65 4.89 -5.17
C ILE A 76 -4.36 6.16 -5.64
N LYS A 77 -4.18 6.50 -6.91
CA LYS A 77 -4.95 7.55 -7.58
C LYS A 77 -5.06 7.25 -9.05
N GLY A 78 -6.05 7.85 -9.68
CA GLY A 78 -6.16 7.80 -11.12
C GLY A 78 -7.50 8.31 -11.60
N GLU A 79 -7.79 7.95 -12.84
CA GLU A 79 -9.02 8.29 -13.52
C GLU A 79 -9.66 7.03 -14.07
N ALA A 80 -10.98 7.06 -14.25
CA ALA A 80 -11.71 6.03 -14.96
C ALA A 80 -12.66 6.67 -15.97
N THR A 81 -12.89 6.00 -17.09
CA THR A 81 -13.82 6.45 -18.13
C THR A 81 -15.00 5.51 -18.23
N SER A 82 -16.19 6.07 -18.44
CA SER A 82 -17.41 5.29 -18.64
C SER A 82 -17.56 4.83 -20.08
N SER A 83 -18.00 3.57 -20.27
CA SER A 83 -18.40 3.07 -21.59
C SER A 83 -19.83 3.46 -21.95
N MET A 84 -20.70 3.72 -20.96
CA MET A 84 -22.13 4.01 -21.16
C MET A 84 -22.45 5.51 -21.17
N HIS A 85 -21.67 6.30 -20.44
CA HIS A 85 -21.76 7.76 -20.35
C HIS A 85 -20.58 8.37 -21.11
N GLU A 86 -20.71 8.47 -22.43
CA GLU A 86 -19.64 8.99 -23.29
C GLU A 86 -19.20 10.39 -22.82
N GLY A 87 -17.91 10.51 -22.47
CA GLY A 87 -17.30 11.74 -22.01
C GLY A 87 -17.25 11.92 -20.49
N GLU A 88 -17.92 11.07 -19.68
CA GLU A 88 -17.81 11.15 -18.23
C GLU A 88 -16.48 10.56 -17.75
N THR A 89 -15.74 11.36 -16.97
CA THR A 89 -14.48 10.95 -16.34
C THR A 89 -14.62 10.94 -14.83
N PHE A 90 -14.24 9.82 -14.24
CA PHE A 90 -14.29 9.58 -12.80
C PHE A 90 -12.91 9.77 -12.19
N LYS A 91 -12.84 10.49 -11.07
CA LYS A 91 -11.62 10.61 -10.27
C LYS A 91 -11.76 9.81 -8.99
N TYR A 92 -10.69 9.12 -8.60
CA TYR A 92 -10.59 8.42 -7.33
C TYR A 92 -9.20 8.60 -6.73
N ARG A 93 -9.14 8.51 -5.40
CA ARG A 93 -7.90 8.59 -4.62
C ARG A 93 -8.09 7.86 -3.30
N GLU A 94 -7.17 6.94 -3.02
CA GLU A 94 -7.20 6.09 -1.84
C GLU A 94 -5.83 6.03 -1.19
N ILE A 95 -5.82 5.90 0.13
CA ILE A 95 -4.59 5.74 0.92
C ILE A 95 -4.85 4.67 1.97
N ASP A 96 -4.12 3.58 1.87
CA ASP A 96 -4.25 2.44 2.77
C ASP A 96 -2.93 2.17 3.49
N THR A 97 -3.05 1.61 4.70
CA THR A 97 -1.92 1.13 5.49
C THR A 97 -2.22 -0.28 5.94
N TYR A 98 -1.32 -1.21 5.65
CA TYR A 98 -1.44 -2.60 6.07
C TYR A 98 -0.11 -3.15 6.56
N ILE A 99 -0.19 -4.18 7.40
CA ILE A 99 0.95 -5.03 7.74
C ILE A 99 0.87 -6.23 6.79
N SER A 100 2.01 -6.78 6.38
CA SER A 100 2.06 -7.95 5.51
C SER A 100 1.05 -9.01 5.96
N GLY A 101 0.16 -9.38 5.05
CA GLY A 101 -0.98 -10.28 5.26
C GLY A 101 -1.46 -10.79 3.91
N THR A 102 -2.43 -11.71 3.90
CA THR A 102 -2.87 -12.37 2.65
C THR A 102 -3.75 -11.47 1.78
N PHE A 103 -4.65 -10.70 2.38
CA PHE A 103 -5.63 -9.88 1.66
C PHE A 103 -5.54 -8.40 2.03
N ILE A 104 -5.61 -7.54 1.01
CA ILE A 104 -5.75 -6.09 1.18
C ILE A 104 -7.11 -5.69 0.62
N HIS A 105 -7.84 -4.89 1.40
CA HIS A 105 -9.12 -4.32 0.98
C HIS A 105 -8.96 -2.82 0.77
N PHE A 106 -9.21 -2.36 -0.44
CA PHE A 106 -9.27 -0.96 -0.81
C PHE A 106 -10.73 -0.56 -0.96
N HIS A 107 -11.11 0.59 -0.44
CA HIS A 107 -12.40 1.19 -0.76
C HIS A 107 -12.18 2.11 -1.95
N PHE A 108 -13.11 2.18 -2.89
CA PHE A 108 -13.03 3.07 -4.04
C PHE A 108 -14.16 4.07 -3.99
N ASN A 109 -13.81 5.34 -4.13
CA ASN A 109 -14.77 6.42 -4.29
C ASN A 109 -14.54 7.11 -5.65
N ALA A 110 -15.26 6.66 -6.68
CA ALA A 110 -15.14 7.15 -8.05
C ALA A 110 -16.22 8.21 -8.32
N LYS A 111 -15.80 9.48 -8.43
CA LYS A 111 -16.70 10.62 -8.66
C LYS A 111 -16.56 11.12 -10.09
N GLY A 112 -17.62 10.98 -10.87
CA GLY A 112 -17.75 11.49 -12.22
C GLY A 112 -17.85 13.01 -12.25
N ASP A 113 -17.29 13.61 -13.29
CA ASP A 113 -17.36 15.05 -13.54
C ASP A 113 -18.74 15.51 -14.03
N MET A 114 -19.60 14.58 -14.44
CA MET A 114 -21.01 14.83 -14.79
C MET A 114 -21.98 14.58 -13.62
N GLY A 115 -21.48 14.22 -12.45
CA GLY A 115 -22.25 14.08 -11.21
C GLY A 115 -22.55 12.65 -10.79
N THR A 116 -22.19 11.65 -11.59
CA THR A 116 -22.33 10.24 -11.21
C THR A 116 -21.35 9.88 -10.10
N HIS A 117 -21.76 9.02 -9.17
CA HIS A 117 -20.92 8.60 -8.07
C HIS A 117 -21.04 7.09 -7.84
N TYR A 118 -19.90 6.41 -7.97
CA TYR A 118 -19.78 4.99 -7.67
C TYR A 118 -18.88 4.76 -6.47
N ILE A 119 -19.29 3.83 -5.61
CA ILE A 119 -18.50 3.35 -4.49
C ILE A 119 -18.22 1.87 -4.65
N GLY A 120 -17.06 1.42 -4.19
CA GLY A 120 -16.71 0.01 -4.31
C GLY A 120 -15.68 -0.48 -3.33
N THR A 121 -15.42 -1.78 -3.40
CA THR A 121 -14.34 -2.42 -2.67
C THR A 121 -13.53 -3.26 -3.64
N MET A 122 -12.21 -3.08 -3.62
CA MET A 122 -11.26 -3.95 -4.27
C MET A 122 -10.60 -4.85 -3.24
N THR A 123 -10.61 -6.16 -3.45
CA THR A 123 -9.79 -7.09 -2.64
C THR A 123 -8.67 -7.62 -3.50
N VAL A 124 -7.43 -7.50 -3.02
CA VAL A 124 -6.22 -8.04 -3.66
C VAL A 124 -5.61 -9.08 -2.74
N ASP A 125 -5.39 -10.28 -3.27
CA ASP A 125 -4.54 -11.31 -2.64
C ASP A 125 -3.07 -11.05 -3.01
N ILE A 126 -2.21 -10.87 -2.00
CA ILE A 126 -0.78 -10.60 -2.18
C ILE A 126 0.10 -11.78 -1.73
N SER A 127 -0.48 -12.99 -1.63
CA SER A 127 0.24 -14.22 -1.22
C SER A 127 1.18 -14.79 -2.28
N GLY A 128 1.20 -14.22 -3.49
CA GLY A 128 2.29 -14.37 -4.45
C GLY A 128 2.19 -15.50 -5.48
N GLU A 129 1.05 -16.20 -5.59
CA GLU A 129 0.84 -17.20 -6.66
C GLU A 129 0.04 -16.66 -7.85
N GLU A 130 -1.04 -15.91 -7.64
CA GLU A 130 -1.76 -15.14 -8.66
C GLU A 130 -2.48 -13.97 -7.97
N ASP A 131 -2.30 -12.73 -8.47
CA ASP A 131 -2.98 -11.56 -7.91
C ASP A 131 -4.47 -11.63 -8.26
N PHE A 132 -5.30 -12.16 -7.36
CA PHE A 132 -6.75 -12.11 -7.54
C PHE A 132 -7.27 -10.75 -7.11
N THR A 133 -7.77 -9.98 -8.08
CA THR A 133 -8.39 -8.67 -7.86
C THR A 133 -9.90 -8.77 -8.05
N THR A 134 -10.68 -8.52 -7.01
CA THR A 134 -12.14 -8.34 -7.13
C THR A 134 -12.52 -6.91 -6.84
N LEU A 135 -12.94 -6.16 -7.85
CA LEU A 135 -13.57 -4.87 -7.68
C LEU A 135 -15.09 -5.01 -7.86
N ARG A 136 -15.84 -4.56 -6.86
CA ARG A 136 -17.30 -4.39 -6.96
C ARG A 136 -17.64 -2.93 -6.80
N LEU A 137 -18.31 -2.34 -7.78
CA LEU A 137 -18.81 -0.97 -7.75
C LEU A 137 -20.34 -0.95 -7.75
N VAL A 138 -20.91 -0.06 -6.95
CA VAL A 138 -22.35 0.20 -6.84
C VAL A 138 -22.62 1.70 -6.90
N CYS A 139 -23.84 2.06 -7.30
CA CYS A 139 -24.34 3.43 -7.22
C CYS A 139 -24.37 3.88 -5.74
N ASN A 140 -23.91 5.09 -5.49
CA ASN A 140 -24.06 5.76 -4.19
C ASN A 140 -25.31 6.65 -4.16
#